data_AF-A0A1B6QAP4-F1
#
_entry.id   AF-A0A1B6QAP4-F1
#
_cell.length_a   1.000
_cell.length_b   1.000
_cell.length_c   1.000
_cell.angle_alpha   90.00
_cell.angle_beta   90.00
_cell.angle_gamma   90.00
#
_symmetry.space_group_name_H-M   'P 1'
#
loop_
_entity.id
_entity.type
_entity.pdbx_description
1 polymer ?
#
loop_
_entity_poly.entity_id
_entity_poly.type
_entity_poly.pdbx_seq_one_letter_code
_entity_poly.pdbx_strand_id
1 'polypeptide(L)' 'MDHAARMAGWLHYLSDEKRFPKTRQVEFDLVLGSNGKQFRTRSIEVVRFVKLLDEAKS' A
#
# COMPACT_ATOMS: atom_id res chain seq x y z
N MET A 1 3.72 -12.00 -1.66
CA MET A 1 2.84 -12.11 -0.47
C MET A 1 1.82 -13.25 -0.53
N ASP A 2 1.66 -13.96 -1.64
CA ASP A 2 0.65 -15.00 -1.86
C ASP A 2 1.11 -16.43 -1.50
N HIS A 3 2.38 -16.61 -1.16
CA HIS A 3 2.98 -17.91 -0.85
C HIS A 3 2.28 -18.64 0.31
N ALA A 4 1.97 -17.94 1.41
CA ALA A 4 1.26 -18.54 2.54
C ALA A 4 -0.17 -18.95 2.18
N ALA A 5 -0.88 -18.14 1.38
CA ALA A 5 -2.21 -18.47 0.90
C ALA A 5 -2.21 -19.68 -0.07
N ARG A 6 -1.15 -19.85 -0.87
CA ARG A 6 -0.94 -21.08 -1.66
C ARG A 6 -0.70 -22.28 -0.75
N MET A 7 0.19 -22.16 0.24
CA MET A 7 0.47 -23.24 1.20
C MET A 7 -0.76 -23.67 2.00
N ALA A 8 -1.63 -22.73 2.35
CA ALA A 8 -2.89 -23.01 3.03
C ALA A 8 -3.97 -23.59 2.11
N GLY A 9 -3.69 -23.75 0.80
CA GLY A 9 -4.64 -24.23 -0.20
C GLY A 9 -5.72 -23.21 -0.57
N TRP A 10 -5.64 -21.97 -0.11
CA TRP A 10 -6.58 -20.88 -0.45
C TRP A 10 -6.36 -20.36 -1.87
N LEU A 11 -5.16 -20.57 -2.41
CA LEU A 11 -4.82 -20.37 -3.81
C LEU A 11 -4.27 -21.68 -4.35
N HIS A 12 -4.78 -22.14 -5.49
CA HIS A 12 -4.33 -23.42 -6.05
C HIS A 12 -2.89 -23.31 -6.55
N TYR A 13 -2.09 -24.35 -6.29
CA TYR A 13 -0.76 -24.53 -6.89
C TYR A 13 -0.93 -24.82 -8.39
N LEU A 14 -0.83 -23.75 -9.17
CA LEU A 14 -0.79 -23.64 -10.64
C LEU A 14 -0.53 -24.96 -11.41
N SER A 15 -1.59 -25.64 -11.85
CA SER A 15 -1.59 -26.42 -13.10
C SER A 15 -2.31 -25.69 -14.25
N ASP A 16 -3.06 -24.63 -13.94
CA ASP A 16 -3.79 -23.82 -14.91
C ASP A 16 -3.60 -22.34 -14.58
N GLU A 17 -2.58 -21.71 -15.18
CA GLU A 17 -2.29 -20.28 -15.03
C GLU A 17 -3.46 -19.36 -15.44
N LYS A 18 -4.49 -19.91 -16.08
CA LYS A 18 -5.67 -19.18 -16.58
C LYS A 18 -6.86 -19.17 -15.62
N ARG A 19 -6.84 -19.95 -14.52
CA ARG A 19 -8.02 -20.13 -13.64
C ARG A 19 -8.09 -19.19 -12.43
N PHE A 20 -7.06 -18.40 -12.15
CA PHE A 20 -7.01 -17.55 -10.96
C PHE A 20 -6.65 -16.09 -11.30
N PRO A 21 -7.19 -15.11 -10.56
CA PRO A 21 -6.78 -13.73 -10.73
C PRO A 21 -5.27 -13.61 -10.49
N LYS A 22 -4.55 -13.00 -11.44
CA LYS A 22 -3.11 -12.73 -11.30
C LYS A 22 -2.90 -11.79 -10.12
N THR A 23 -2.37 -12.29 -9.02
CA THR A 23 -1.97 -11.48 -7.86
C THR A 23 -0.68 -10.74 -8.20
N ARG A 24 -0.78 -9.46 -8.54
CA ARG A 24 0.37 -8.57 -8.71
C ARG A 24 0.49 -7.67 -7.48
N GLN A 25 1.60 -7.79 -6.76
CA GLN A 25 1.94 -6.86 -5.71
C GLN A 25 2.54 -5.61 -6.37
N VAL A 26 1.87 -4.47 -6.20
CA VAL A 26 2.39 -3.17 -6.60
C VAL A 26 2.88 -2.49 -5.32
N GLU A 27 4.18 -2.27 -5.23
CA GLU A 27 4.83 -1.63 -4.08
C GLU A 27 4.91 -0.12 -4.28
N PHE A 28 4.84 0.60 -3.16
CA PHE A 28 5.05 2.04 -3.11
C PHE A 28 5.86 2.37 -1.85
N ASP A 29 6.68 3.41 -1.95
CA ASP A 29 7.54 3.85 -0.86
C ASP A 29 6.79 4.67 0.18
N LEU A 30 7.44 4.85 1.34
CA LEU A 30 6.95 5.69 2.42
C LEU A 30 6.97 7.17 2.02
N VAL A 31 5.87 7.88 2.28
CA VAL A 31 5.84 9.34 2.10
C VAL A 31 6.61 10.02 3.23
N LEU A 32 7.63 10.80 2.86
CA LEU A 32 8.49 11.54 3.78
C LEU A 32 8.17 13.04 3.76
N GLY A 33 8.35 13.70 4.90
CA GLY A 33 8.37 15.15 4.99
C GLY A 33 9.72 15.74 4.59
N SER A 34 9.80 17.07 4.53
CA SER A 34 11.04 17.80 4.22
C SER A 34 12.20 17.53 5.19
N ASN A 35 11.90 16.98 6.37
CA ASN A 35 12.87 16.55 7.38
C ASN A 35 13.37 15.11 7.19
N GLY A 36 12.98 14.43 6.12
CA GLY A 36 13.35 13.03 5.85
C GLY A 36 12.68 11.99 6.76
N LYS A 37 11.76 12.42 7.63
CA LYS A 37 10.96 11.53 8.50
C LYS A 37 9.59 11.27 7.87
N GLN A 38 8.86 10.30 8.42
CA GLN A 38 7.48 10.00 8.00
C GLN A 38 6.63 11.28 7.93
N PHE A 39 5.91 11.45 6.82
CA PHE A 39 5.05 12.60 6.59
C PHE A 39 3.94 12.69 7.64
N ARG A 40 4.01 13.72 8.48
CA ARG A 40 3.13 13.95 9.64
C ARG A 40 2.86 15.45 9.79
N THR A 41 1.81 15.78 10.54
CA THR A 41 1.55 17.16 10.94
C THR A 41 2.64 17.66 11.91
N ARG A 42 2.66 18.97 12.19
CA ARG A 42 3.58 19.55 13.19
C ARG A 42 3.42 18.94 14.58
N SER A 43 2.23 18.43 14.90
CA SER A 43 1.90 17.75 16.16
C SER A 43 2.16 16.23 16.12
N ILE A 44 2.85 15.72 15.10
CA ILE A 44 3.23 14.29 14.95
C ILE A 44 2.01 13.38 14.64
N GLU A 45 0.83 13.96 14.44
CA GLU A 45 -0.37 13.23 14.03
C GLU A 45 -0.34 12.88 12.53
N VAL A 46 -1.14 11.88 12.15
CA VAL A 46 -1.35 11.53 10.74
C VAL A 46 -2.05 12.69 10.04
N VAL A 47 -1.55 13.05 8.85
CA VAL A 47 -2.14 14.12 8.03
C VAL A 47 -3.49 13.65 7.47
N ARG A 48 -4.56 14.38 7.77
CA ARG A 48 -5.87 14.12 7.16
C ARG A 48 -5.83 14.52 5.69
N PHE A 49 -6.25 13.61 4.80
CA PHE A 49 -6.21 13.86 3.36
C PHE A 49 -6.98 15.12 2.94
N VAL A 50 -8.13 15.38 3.55
CA VAL A 50 -8.92 16.62 3.29
C VAL A 50 -8.10 17.88 3.57
N LYS A 51 -7.34 17.91 4.67
CA LYS A 51 -6.50 19.05 5.03
C LYS A 51 -5.33 19.24 4.05
N LEU A 52 -4.80 18.14 3.50
CA LEU A 52 -3.76 18.20 2.47
C LEU A 52 -4.30 18.79 1.16
N LEU A 53 -5.51 18.38 0.75
CA LEU A 53 -6.18 18.91 -0.43
C LEU A 53 -6.54 20.39 -0.29
N ASP A 54 -7.02 20.80 0.90
CA ASP A 54 -7.36 22.20 1.17
C ASP A 54 -6.14 23.12 1.07
N GLU A 55 -5.01 22.72 1.65
CA GLU A 55 -3.75 23.48 1.59
C GLU A 55 -3.24 23.59 0.15
N ALA A 56 -3.32 22.52 -0.64
CA ALA A 56 -2.86 22.50 -2.03
C ALA A 56 -3.71 23.37 -2.98
N LYS A 57 -4.95 23.69 -2.59
CA LYS A 57 -5.84 24.57 -3.33
C LYS A 57 -5.57 26.05 -3.04
N SER A 58 -5.07 26.36 -1.85
CA SER A 58 -4.80 27.73 -1.39
C SER A 58 -3.59 28.35 -2.09
#